data_AF-A0A7C6TV39-F1
#
_entry.id   AF-A0A7C6TV39-F1
#
_cell.length_a   1.000
_cell.length_b   1.000
_cell.length_c   1.000
_cell.angle_alpha   90.00
_cell.angle_beta   90.00
_cell.angle_gamma   90.00
#
_symmetry.space_group_name_H-M   'P 1'
#
loop_
_entity.id
_entity.type
_entity.pdbx_description
1 polymer ?
#
loop_
_entity_poly.entity_id
_entity_poly.type
_entity_poly.pdbx_seq_one_letter_code
_entity_poly.pdbx_strand_id
1 'polypeptide(L)'
;MSLCDQVQRWLPEFVAAGEPPLSTYAPLLRHLNECPACQAYAADLRVVEGALHDRPIAMPSPNMAPEIMAMISHEEESASEERLLTWDVWVPVLALGLALLITLMAVPVALPSDAPSIGVSLTTWIASLSETVKKDLFWAIWSGVFVTTAGLGISLALGAWDEGNSRRLSHLEQDAMEIMDRLWTRARRAH
;
A
#
# COMPACT_ATOMS: atom_id res chain seq x y z
N MET A 1 25.67 -19.70 -1.74
CA MET A 1 24.51 -20.37 -1.11
C MET A 1 23.94 -21.32 -2.15
N SER A 2 23.81 -22.61 -1.86
CA SER A 2 23.26 -23.55 -2.84
C SER A 2 21.75 -23.37 -2.97
N LEU A 3 21.19 -23.74 -4.12
CA LEU A 3 19.75 -23.65 -4.36
C LEU A 3 18.95 -24.55 -3.38
N CYS A 4 19.56 -25.67 -2.97
CA CYS A 4 19.03 -26.54 -1.91
C CYS A 4 18.96 -25.83 -0.55
N ASP A 5 20.00 -25.08 -0.14
CA ASP A 5 19.99 -24.35 1.14
C ASP A 5 18.88 -23.30 1.18
N GLN A 6 18.61 -22.67 0.03
CA GLN A 6 17.54 -21.69 -0.09
C GLN A 6 16.16 -22.36 0.01
N VAL A 7 15.96 -23.48 -0.69
CA VAL A 7 14.69 -24.22 -0.64
C VAL A 7 14.45 -24.80 0.74
N GLN A 8 15.45 -25.40 1.38
CA GLN A 8 15.33 -25.94 2.74
C GLN A 8 14.91 -24.90 3.77
N ARG A 9 15.28 -23.62 3.58
CA ARG A 9 14.88 -22.55 4.49
C ARG A 9 13.40 -22.17 4.33
N TRP A 10 12.84 -22.30 3.12
CA TRP A 10 11.46 -21.90 2.81
C TRP A 10 10.47 -23.07 2.93
N LEU A 11 10.97 -24.31 2.90
CA LEU A 11 10.16 -25.52 2.91
C LEU A 11 9.30 -25.70 4.18
N PRO A 12 9.79 -25.38 5.41
CA PRO A 12 8.96 -25.48 6.61
C PRO A 12 7.74 -24.57 6.56
N GLU A 13 7.91 -23.32 6.10
CA GLU A 13 6.81 -22.36 5.96
C GLU A 13 5.80 -22.82 4.91
N PHE A 14 6.29 -23.33 3.76
CA PHE A 14 5.43 -23.86 2.72
C PHE A 14 4.59 -25.07 3.18
N VAL A 15 5.17 -25.99 3.96
CA VAL A 15 4.46 -27.16 4.51
C VAL A 15 3.48 -26.74 5.61
N ALA A 16 3.89 -25.86 6.53
CA ALA A 16 3.03 -25.34 7.60
C ALA A 16 1.83 -24.53 7.04
N ALA A 17 2.00 -23.87 5.90
CA ALA A 17 0.92 -23.16 5.21
C ALA A 17 -0.06 -24.09 4.46
N GLY A 18 0.15 -25.41 4.47
CA GLY A 18 -0.70 -26.37 3.79
C GLY A 18 -0.52 -26.45 2.27
N GLU A 19 0.71 -26.18 1.78
CA GLU A 19 1.10 -26.28 0.36
C GLU A 19 0.20 -25.47 -0.59
N PRO A 20 0.11 -24.14 -0.41
CA PRO A 20 -0.78 -23.32 -1.20
C PRO A 20 -0.39 -23.33 -2.69
N PRO A 21 -1.35 -23.41 -3.64
CA PRO A 21 -1.10 -23.46 -5.07
C PRO A 21 -0.80 -22.05 -5.64
N LEU A 22 0.06 -21.29 -4.97
CA LEU A 22 0.43 -19.94 -5.37
C LEU A 22 1.54 -19.99 -6.42
N SER A 23 1.42 -19.17 -7.45
CA SER A 23 2.44 -18.99 -8.49
C SER A 23 3.81 -18.61 -7.92
N THR A 24 3.82 -17.95 -6.76
CA THR A 24 5.02 -17.60 -5.97
C THR A 24 5.88 -18.82 -5.62
N TYR A 25 5.29 -20.01 -5.44
CA TYR A 25 6.01 -21.23 -5.08
C TYR A 25 6.37 -22.12 -6.28
N ALA A 26 6.05 -21.71 -7.52
CA ALA A 26 6.42 -22.45 -8.73
C ALA A 26 7.91 -22.85 -8.84
N PRO A 27 8.90 -21.98 -8.51
CA PRO A 27 10.31 -22.39 -8.53
C PRO A 27 10.65 -23.42 -7.45
N LEU A 28 10.02 -23.33 -6.28
CA LEU A 28 10.19 -24.29 -5.18
C LEU A 28 9.63 -25.66 -5.55
N LEU A 29 8.42 -25.71 -6.11
CA LEU A 29 7.79 -26.95 -6.59
C LEU A 29 8.61 -27.62 -7.70
N ARG A 30 9.16 -26.84 -8.62
CA ARG A 30 10.05 -27.35 -9.67
C ARG A 30 11.27 -28.03 -9.06
N HIS A 31 11.92 -27.38 -8.10
CA HIS A 31 13.09 -27.95 -7.43
C HIS A 31 12.74 -29.22 -6.64
N LEU A 32 11.60 -29.25 -5.96
CA LEU A 32 11.14 -30.44 -5.23
C LEU A 32 10.90 -31.64 -6.15
N ASN A 33 10.50 -31.41 -7.39
CA ASN A 33 10.34 -32.48 -8.39
C ASN A 33 11.67 -33.00 -8.94
N GLU A 34 12.73 -32.19 -8.88
CA GLU A 34 14.05 -32.53 -9.42
C GLU A 34 15.03 -33.06 -8.36
N CYS A 35 14.86 -32.65 -7.09
CA CYS A 35 15.81 -32.94 -6.02
C CYS A 35 15.24 -33.95 -4.99
N PRO A 36 15.74 -35.19 -4.96
CA PRO A 36 15.24 -36.21 -4.03
C PRO A 36 15.55 -35.89 -2.56
N ALA A 37 16.64 -35.17 -2.28
CA ALA A 37 17.00 -34.78 -0.92
C ALA A 37 15.99 -33.77 -0.33
N CYS A 38 15.59 -32.76 -1.11
CA CYS A 38 14.57 -31.79 -0.70
C CYS A 38 13.19 -32.43 -0.62
N GLN A 39 12.90 -33.43 -1.46
CA GLN A 39 11.66 -34.21 -1.38
C GLN A 39 11.58 -35.05 -0.09
N ALA A 40 12.67 -35.71 0.31
CA ALA A 40 12.74 -36.45 1.56
C ALA A 40 12.54 -35.51 2.77
N TYR A 41 13.20 -34.36 2.76
CA TYR A 41 13.02 -33.35 3.79
C TYR A 41 11.58 -32.81 3.86
N ALA A 42 10.93 -32.59 2.72
CA ALA A 42 9.50 -32.22 2.67
C ALA A 42 8.62 -33.30 3.30
N ALA A 43 8.91 -34.58 3.03
CA ALA A 43 8.15 -35.69 3.60
C ALA A 43 8.30 -35.75 5.13
N ASP A 44 9.51 -35.56 5.65
CA ASP A 44 9.76 -35.51 7.09
C ASP A 44 8.98 -34.36 7.76
N LEU A 45 8.98 -33.17 7.14
CA LEU A 45 8.22 -32.01 7.64
C LEU A 45 6.71 -32.29 7.68
N ARG A 46 6.15 -32.96 6.67
CA ARG A 46 4.72 -33.33 6.66
C ARG A 46 4.36 -34.30 7.78
N VAL A 47 5.25 -35.25 8.10
CA VAL A 47 5.06 -36.17 9.23
C VAL A 47 5.02 -35.41 10.55
N VAL A 48 5.96 -34.46 10.73
CA VAL A 48 6.00 -33.60 11.93
C VAL A 48 4.74 -32.74 12.02
N GLU A 49 4.33 -32.11 10.93
CA GLU A 49 3.14 -31.26 10.89
C GLU A 49 1.86 -32.05 11.18
N GLY A 50 1.73 -33.26 10.60
CA GLY A 50 0.64 -34.17 10.93
C GLY A 50 0.61 -34.53 12.43
N ALA A 51 1.76 -34.85 13.02
CA ALA A 51 1.86 -35.14 14.45
C ALA A 51 1.55 -33.92 15.34
N LEU A 52 1.88 -32.71 14.88
CA LEU A 52 1.50 -31.47 15.58
C LEU A 52 0.00 -31.20 15.47
N HIS A 53 -0.61 -31.49 14.32
CA HIS A 53 -2.03 -31.33 14.09
C HIS A 53 -2.88 -32.30 14.92
N ASP A 54 -2.41 -33.55 15.07
CA ASP A 54 -3.05 -34.58 15.89
C ASP A 54 -2.93 -34.30 17.41
N ARG A 55 -2.12 -33.32 17.80
CA ARG A 55 -1.98 -32.94 19.20
C ARG A 55 -3.29 -32.33 19.69
N PRO A 56 -3.83 -32.75 20.85
CA PRO A 56 -5.05 -32.16 21.37
C PRO A 56 -4.84 -30.67 21.60
N ILE A 57 -5.56 -29.86 20.82
CA ILE A 57 -5.63 -28.43 20.99
C ILE A 57 -6.19 -28.20 22.40
N ALA A 58 -5.35 -27.73 23.32
CA ALA A 58 -5.84 -27.23 24.58
C ALA A 58 -6.85 -26.13 24.26
N MET A 59 -8.12 -26.31 24.65
CA MET A 59 -9.14 -25.30 24.40
C MET A 59 -8.64 -23.98 24.98
N PRO A 60 -8.48 -22.92 24.17
CA PRO A 60 -8.08 -21.64 24.69
C PRO A 60 -9.13 -21.19 25.70
N SER A 61 -8.68 -20.57 26.80
CA SER A 61 -9.59 -19.99 27.78
C SER A 61 -10.57 -19.05 27.06
N PRO A 62 -11.87 -19.05 27.41
CA PRO A 62 -12.85 -18.16 26.80
C PRO A 62 -12.49 -16.67 26.97
N ASN A 63 -11.61 -16.35 27.93
CA ASN A 63 -11.11 -15.00 28.18
C ASN A 63 -9.87 -14.62 27.34
N MET A 64 -9.25 -15.57 26.63
CA MET A 64 -8.04 -15.32 25.85
C MET A 64 -8.32 -14.49 24.60
N ALA A 65 -9.44 -14.74 23.91
CA ALA A 65 -9.84 -13.96 22.75
C ALA A 65 -10.08 -12.47 23.08
N PRO A 66 -10.87 -12.09 24.10
CA PRO A 66 -11.03 -10.68 24.45
C PRO A 66 -9.74 -10.02 24.97
N GLU A 67 -8.86 -10.77 25.65
CA GLU A 67 -7.57 -10.26 26.12
C GLU A 67 -6.61 -9.95 24.95
N ILE A 68 -6.53 -10.84 23.96
CA ILE A 68 -5.75 -10.62 22.74
C ILE A 68 -6.33 -9.43 21.96
N MET A 69 -7.65 -9.35 21.80
CA MET A 69 -8.28 -8.23 21.10
C MET A 69 -8.05 -6.88 21.81
N ALA A 70 -8.06 -6.87 23.14
CA ALA A 70 -7.71 -5.68 23.92
C ALA A 70 -6.25 -5.28 23.69
N MET A 71 -5.33 -6.25 23.66
CA MET A 71 -3.90 -6.00 23.41
C MET A 71 -3.66 -5.42 22.00
N ILE A 72 -4.29 -6.01 20.97
CA ILE A 72 -4.20 -5.51 19.58
C ILE A 72 -4.77 -4.10 19.48
N SER A 73 -5.93 -3.83 20.11
CA SER A 73 -6.53 -2.50 20.06
C SER A 73 -5.65 -1.41 20.69
N HIS A 74 -4.92 -1.75 21.76
CA HIS A 74 -3.98 -0.82 22.38
C HIS A 74 -2.74 -0.56 21.49
N GLU A 75 -2.29 -1.55 20.74
CA GLU A 75 -1.16 -1.42 19.83
C GLU A 75 -1.53 -0.60 18.57
N GLU A 76 -2.74 -0.78 18.02
CA GLU A 76 -3.25 0.02 16.90
C GLU A 76 -3.39 1.50 17.23
N GLU A 77 -3.79 1.83 18.46
CA GLU A 77 -3.93 3.22 18.91
C GLU A 77 -2.56 3.92 18.95
N SER A 78 -1.51 3.23 19.40
CA SER A 78 -0.12 3.74 19.39
C SER A 78 0.47 3.86 17.97
N ALA A 79 0.15 2.92 17.07
CA ALA A 79 0.60 2.97 15.68
C ALA A 79 -0.07 4.10 14.87
N SER A 80 -1.23 4.59 15.32
CA SER A 80 -1.95 5.70 14.67
C SER A 80 -1.23 7.05 14.85
N GLU A 81 -0.61 7.28 16.02
CA GLU A 81 0.20 8.47 16.28
C GLU A 81 1.53 8.45 15.51
N GLU A 82 2.18 7.28 15.39
CA GLU A 82 3.42 7.15 14.61
C GLU A 82 3.20 7.26 13.09
N ARG A 83 2.03 6.87 12.58
CA ARG A 83 1.68 7.03 11.15
C ARG A 83 1.60 8.48 10.69
N LEU A 84 1.17 9.39 11.57
CA LEU A 84 1.11 10.83 11.27
C LEU A 84 2.50 11.48 11.14
N LEU A 85 3.56 10.77 11.56
CA LEU A 85 4.97 11.18 11.51
C LEU A 85 5.80 10.34 10.53
N THR A 86 5.17 9.63 9.58
CA THR A 86 5.94 8.91 8.56
C THR A 86 6.58 9.94 7.62
N TRP A 87 7.91 10.11 7.73
CA TRP A 87 8.73 11.06 6.98
C TRP A 87 8.46 11.04 5.46
N ASP A 88 8.05 9.89 4.93
CA ASP A 88 7.69 9.68 3.52
C ASP A 88 6.50 10.49 3.03
N VAL A 89 5.57 10.90 3.89
CA VAL A 89 4.37 11.65 3.48
C VAL A 89 4.58 13.16 3.54
N TRP A 90 5.33 13.65 4.53
CA TRP A 90 5.52 15.09 4.72
C TRP A 90 6.57 15.69 3.78
N VAL A 91 7.62 14.95 3.41
CA VAL A 91 8.65 15.47 2.48
C VAL A 91 8.08 15.85 1.11
N PRO A 92 7.25 15.02 0.44
CA PRO A 92 6.63 15.41 -0.82
C PRO A 92 5.72 16.64 -0.68
N VAL A 93 4.91 16.72 0.39
CA VAL A 93 4.01 17.85 0.63
C VAL A 93 4.79 19.15 0.84
N LEU A 94 5.87 19.10 1.62
CA LEU A 94 6.73 20.24 1.92
C LEU A 94 7.50 20.69 0.67
N ALA A 95 7.99 19.73 -0.13
CA ALA A 95 8.62 20.01 -1.43
C ALA A 95 7.65 20.68 -2.41
N LEU A 96 6.40 20.21 -2.48
CA LEU A 96 5.36 20.79 -3.34
C LEU A 96 4.99 22.20 -2.88
N GLY A 97 4.86 22.43 -1.58
CA GLY A 97 4.62 23.75 -0.99
C GLY A 97 5.75 24.74 -1.26
N LEU A 98 7.00 24.32 -1.11
CA LEU A 98 8.18 25.12 -1.42
C LEU A 98 8.28 25.43 -2.90
N ALA A 99 8.05 24.44 -3.76
CA ALA A 99 8.03 24.65 -5.20
C ALA A 99 6.99 25.70 -5.57
N LEU A 100 5.75 25.58 -5.08
CA LEU A 100 4.66 26.52 -5.33
C LEU A 100 4.99 27.95 -4.86
N LEU A 101 5.61 28.08 -3.68
CA LEU A 101 6.03 29.38 -3.14
C LEU A 101 7.10 30.03 -4.03
N ILE A 102 8.08 29.25 -4.48
CA ILE A 102 9.14 29.73 -5.39
C ILE A 102 8.52 30.15 -6.72
N THR A 103 7.57 29.39 -7.27
CA THR A 103 6.87 29.77 -8.51
C THR A 103 6.10 31.07 -8.33
N LEU A 104 5.40 31.26 -7.20
CA LEU A 104 4.67 32.50 -6.91
C LEU A 104 5.60 33.71 -6.79
N MET A 105 6.80 33.54 -6.22
CA MET A 105 7.79 34.61 -6.10
C MET A 105 8.54 34.89 -7.42
N ALA A 106 8.67 33.90 -8.29
CA ALA A 106 9.41 34.01 -9.56
C ALA A 106 8.57 34.62 -10.70
N VAL A 107 7.24 34.70 -10.56
CA VAL A 107 6.40 35.37 -11.54
C VAL A 107 6.54 36.89 -11.34
N PRO A 108 7.15 37.63 -12.28
CA PRO A 108 7.17 39.08 -12.18
C PRO A 108 5.71 39.56 -12.28
N VAL A 109 5.18 40.08 -11.18
CA VAL A 109 3.88 40.73 -11.17
C VAL A 109 4.04 42.05 -11.95
N ALA A 110 4.01 41.95 -13.28
CA ALA A 110 3.83 43.09 -14.14
C ALA A 110 2.38 43.54 -13.96
N LEU A 111 2.14 44.35 -12.92
CA LEU A 111 0.87 45.03 -12.74
C LEU A 111 0.72 46.00 -13.92
N PRO A 112 -0.24 45.80 -14.84
CA PRO A 112 -0.52 46.80 -15.85
C PRO A 112 -1.00 48.06 -15.13
N SER A 113 -0.27 49.17 -15.31
CA SER A 113 -0.52 50.46 -14.66
C SER A 113 -1.82 51.13 -15.09
N ASP A 114 -2.51 50.58 -16.10
CA ASP A 114 -3.79 51.05 -16.61
C ASP A 114 -4.76 49.87 -16.78
N ALA A 115 -5.62 49.60 -15.79
CA ALA A 115 -7.01 49.18 -16.04
C ALA A 115 -7.84 48.94 -14.74
N PRO A 116 -9.13 49.31 -14.75
CA PRO A 116 -10.09 49.04 -13.68
C PRO A 116 -10.68 47.61 -13.74
N SER A 117 -11.22 47.17 -12.60
CA SER A 117 -12.13 46.02 -12.37
C SER A 117 -11.62 44.58 -12.56
N ILE A 118 -11.33 43.97 -11.40
CA ILE A 118 -11.55 42.59 -10.96
C ILE A 118 -12.34 41.72 -11.95
N GLY A 119 -11.60 40.95 -12.75
CA GLY A 119 -12.12 39.96 -13.69
C GLY A 119 -10.97 39.24 -14.36
N VAL A 120 -10.06 38.64 -13.57
CA VAL A 120 -8.94 37.87 -14.11
C VAL A 120 -9.50 36.60 -14.74
N SER A 121 -9.71 36.63 -16.06
CA SER A 121 -10.14 35.46 -16.82
C SER A 121 -9.01 34.43 -16.82
N LEU A 122 -9.27 33.20 -16.38
CA LEU A 122 -8.31 32.09 -16.40
C LEU A 122 -7.64 31.93 -17.78
N THR A 123 -8.37 32.25 -18.84
CA THR A 123 -7.90 32.18 -20.23
C THR A 123 -6.82 33.21 -20.55
N THR A 124 -6.87 34.43 -20.01
CA THR A 124 -5.83 35.45 -20.23
C THR A 124 -4.56 35.13 -19.44
N TRP A 125 -4.71 34.54 -18.26
CA TRP A 125 -3.57 34.04 -17.48
C TRP A 125 -2.86 32.87 -18.19
N ILE A 126 -3.62 31.90 -18.73
CA ILE A 126 -3.07 30.78 -19.51
C ILE A 126 -2.38 31.27 -20.80
N ALA A 127 -2.95 32.27 -21.47
CA ALA A 127 -2.36 32.85 -22.67
C ALA A 127 -1.00 33.51 -22.38
N SER A 128 -0.89 34.29 -21.30
CA SER A 128 0.37 34.92 -20.87
C SER A 128 1.45 33.90 -20.49
N LEU A 129 1.06 32.81 -19.82
CA LEU A 129 1.96 31.70 -19.53
C LEU A 129 2.48 31.04 -20.80
N SER A 130 1.60 30.82 -21.79
CA SER A 130 1.99 30.20 -23.07
C SER A 130 3.00 31.06 -23.86
N GLU A 131 2.94 32.38 -23.71
CA GLU A 131 3.81 33.32 -24.40
C GLU A 131 5.20 33.41 -23.73
N THR A 132 5.24 33.23 -22.41
CA THR A 132 6.48 33.15 -21.62
C THR A 132 7.20 31.81 -21.86
N VAL A 133 6.46 30.71 -21.99
CA VAL A 133 7.00 29.38 -22.32
C VAL A 133 7.57 29.31 -23.75
N LYS A 134 7.03 30.12 -24.68
CA LYS A 134 7.51 30.14 -26.08
C LYS A 134 8.85 30.86 -26.28
N LYS A 135 9.26 31.75 -25.36
CA LYS A 135 10.48 32.55 -25.54
C LYS A 135 11.75 31.93 -24.97
N ASP A 136 11.63 31.01 -24.02
CA ASP A 136 12.79 30.35 -23.41
C ASP A 136 12.67 28.83 -23.51
N LEU A 137 13.50 28.26 -24.39
CA LEU A 137 13.70 26.81 -24.54
C LEU A 137 13.98 26.13 -23.18
N PHE A 138 14.62 26.87 -22.27
CA PHE A 138 14.85 26.46 -20.89
C PHE A 138 13.55 26.15 -20.14
N TRP A 139 12.54 27.01 -20.19
CA TRP A 139 11.26 26.81 -19.47
C TRP A 139 10.42 25.71 -20.09
N ALA A 140 10.46 25.53 -21.41
CA ALA A 140 9.81 24.42 -22.09
C ALA A 140 10.41 23.06 -21.70
N ILE A 141 11.75 22.97 -21.66
CA ILE A 141 12.45 21.75 -21.22
C ILE A 141 12.19 21.48 -19.74
N TRP A 142 12.28 22.53 -18.90
CA TRP A 142 12.13 22.39 -17.46
C TRP A 142 10.72 21.99 -17.03
N SER A 143 9.68 22.60 -17.62
CA SER A 143 8.29 22.21 -17.36
C SER A 143 8.00 20.79 -17.86
N GLY A 144 8.57 20.38 -19.00
CA GLY A 144 8.47 19.00 -19.50
C GLY A 144 9.06 17.97 -18.52
N VAL A 145 10.24 18.24 -17.96
CA VAL A 145 10.88 17.37 -16.96
C VAL A 145 10.05 17.30 -15.68
N PHE A 146 9.48 18.41 -15.22
CA PHE A 146 8.62 18.42 -14.04
C PHE A 146 7.32 17.64 -14.26
N VAL A 147 6.63 17.84 -15.39
CA VAL A 147 5.38 17.13 -15.70
C VAL A 147 5.61 15.64 -15.83
N THR A 148 6.71 15.22 -16.47
CA THR A 148 7.04 13.80 -16.62
C THR A 148 7.45 13.16 -15.29
N THR A 149 8.24 13.86 -14.47
CA THR A 149 8.64 13.36 -13.14
C THR A 149 7.45 13.28 -12.18
N ALA A 150 6.59 14.29 -12.16
CA ALA A 150 5.36 14.29 -11.38
C ALA A 150 4.39 13.20 -11.86
N GLY A 151 4.24 13.04 -13.18
CA GLY A 151 3.43 11.97 -13.76
C GLY A 151 3.92 10.58 -13.37
N LEU A 152 5.23 10.34 -13.44
CA LEU A 152 5.85 9.09 -12.99
C LEU A 152 5.66 8.85 -11.49
N GLY A 153 5.87 9.89 -10.67
CA GLY A 153 5.66 9.80 -9.21
C GLY A 153 4.22 9.47 -8.85
N ILE A 154 3.25 10.12 -9.50
CA ILE A 154 1.81 9.87 -9.28
C ILE A 154 1.43 8.48 -9.79
N SER A 155 1.92 8.03 -10.95
CA SER A 155 1.65 6.68 -11.46
C SER A 155 2.25 5.59 -10.58
N LEU A 156 3.46 5.78 -10.04
CA LEU A 156 4.07 4.83 -9.10
C LEU A 156 3.34 4.83 -7.75
N ALA A 157 2.93 6.01 -7.26
CA ALA A 157 2.15 6.12 -6.04
C ALA A 157 0.77 5.45 -6.18
N LEU A 158 0.08 5.65 -7.31
CA LEU A 158 -1.21 5.01 -7.59
C LEU A 158 -1.06 3.50 -7.83
N GLY A 159 0.00 3.06 -8.51
CA GLY A 159 0.28 1.63 -8.71
C GLY A 159 0.57 0.90 -7.41
N ALA A 160 1.33 1.52 -6.49
CA ALA A 160 1.57 0.99 -5.15
C ALA A 160 0.31 1.05 -4.26
N TRP A 161 -0.57 2.03 -4.46
CA TRP A 161 -1.83 2.16 -3.74
C TRP A 161 -2.82 1.05 -4.12
N ASP A 162 -2.96 0.74 -5.42
CA ASP A 162 -3.99 -0.18 -5.92
C ASP A 162 -3.81 -1.63 -5.40
N GLU A 163 -2.57 -2.11 -5.31
CA GLU A 163 -2.30 -3.50 -4.96
C GLU A 163 -2.48 -3.80 -3.45
N GLY A 164 -2.18 -2.82 -2.59
CA GLY A 164 -2.36 -2.93 -1.14
C GLY A 164 -3.77 -2.53 -0.65
N ASN A 165 -4.38 -1.53 -1.29
CA ASN A 165 -5.64 -0.98 -0.80
C ASN A 165 -6.87 -1.73 -1.35
N SER A 166 -6.78 -2.37 -2.52
CA SER A 166 -7.86 -3.24 -3.03
C SER A 166 -8.17 -4.41 -2.07
N ARG A 167 -7.13 -5.03 -1.49
CA ARG A 167 -7.28 -6.08 -0.47
C ARG A 167 -7.92 -5.55 0.82
N ARG A 168 -7.54 -4.35 1.25
CA ARG A 168 -8.14 -3.70 2.42
C ARG A 168 -9.59 -3.30 2.18
N LEU A 169 -9.92 -2.86 0.97
CA LEU A 169 -11.29 -2.52 0.59
C LEU A 169 -12.18 -3.75 0.64
N SER A 170 -11.71 -4.90 0.14
CA SER A 170 -12.49 -6.14 0.19
C SER A 170 -12.71 -6.66 1.63
N HIS A 171 -11.74 -6.45 2.54
CA HIS A 171 -11.92 -6.79 3.95
C HIS A 171 -12.92 -5.86 4.65
N LEU A 172 -12.84 -4.55 4.41
CA LEU A 172 -13.83 -3.59 4.94
C LEU A 172 -15.24 -3.85 4.39
N GLU A 173 -15.36 -4.28 3.14
CA GLU A 173 -16.63 -4.63 2.53
C GLU A 173 -17.24 -5.89 3.17
N GLN A 174 -16.41 -6.90 3.45
CA GLN A 174 -16.83 -8.11 4.17
C GLN A 174 -17.26 -7.81 5.61
N ASP A 175 -16.50 -7.00 6.33
CA ASP A 175 -16.82 -6.60 7.71
C ASP A 175 -18.12 -5.78 7.77
N ALA A 176 -18.32 -4.87 6.81
CA ALA A 176 -19.55 -4.09 6.70
C ALA A 176 -20.77 -4.98 6.42
N MET A 177 -20.64 -5.98 5.53
CA MET A 177 -21.69 -6.96 5.26
C MET A 177 -22.01 -7.80 6.50
N GLU A 178 -21.00 -8.21 7.27
CA GLU A 178 -21.21 -8.99 8.49
C GLU A 178 -21.91 -8.18 9.58
N ILE A 179 -21.53 -6.92 9.77
CA ILE A 179 -22.21 -6.01 10.72
C ILE A 179 -23.67 -5.79 10.30
N MET A 180 -23.91 -5.60 9.01
CA MET A 180 -25.25 -5.41 8.47
C MET A 180 -26.14 -6.64 8.68
N ASP A 181 -25.60 -7.85 8.49
CA ASP A 181 -26.34 -9.10 8.74
C ASP A 181 -26.63 -9.32 10.24
N ARG A 182 -25.69 -8.98 11.12
CA ARG A 182 -25.91 -9.01 12.59
C ARG A 182 -26.98 -8.02 13.04
N LEU A 183 -27.01 -6.81 12.45
CA LEU A 183 -28.05 -5.81 12.74
C LEU A 183 -29.40 -6.26 12.21
N TRP A 184 -29.45 -6.81 11.00
CA TRP A 184 -30.68 -7.33 10.39
C TRP A 184 -31.28 -8.50 11.17
N THR A 185 -30.45 -9.45 11.59
CA THR A 185 -30.88 -10.61 12.39
C THR A 185 -31.29 -10.24 13.81
N ARG A 186 -30.75 -9.15 14.39
CA ARG A 186 -31.24 -8.58 15.66
C ARG A 186 -32.59 -7.88 15.48
N ALA A 187 -32.73 -7.06 14.44
CA ALA A 187 -33.98 -6.36 14.16
C ALA A 187 -35.13 -7.34 13.90
N ARG A 188 -34.87 -8.44 13.18
CA ARG A 188 -35.86 -9.50 12.91
C ARG A 188 -36.26 -10.30 14.15
N ARG A 189 -35.43 -10.39 15.18
CA ARG A 189 -35.74 -11.10 16.43
C ARG A 189 -36.47 -10.25 17.47
N ALA A 190 -36.51 -8.94 17.27
CA ALA A 190 -37.18 -7.99 18.16
C ALA A 190 -38.65 -7.71 17.75
N HIS A 191 -39.07 -8.21 16.59
CA HIS A 191 -40.45 -8.19 16.10
C HIS A 191 -41.04 -9.61 16.09
#